data_AF-A0A9D1KV90-F1
#
_entry.id   AF-A0A9D1KV90-F1
#
_cell.length_a   1.000
_cell.length_b   1.000
_cell.length_c   1.000
_cell.angle_alpha   90.00
_cell.angle_beta   90.00
_cell.angle_gamma   90.00
#
_symmetry.space_group_name_H-M   'P 1'
#
loop_
_entity.id
_entity.type
_entity.pdbx_description
1 polymer ?
#
loop_
_entity_poly.entity_id
_entity_poly.type
_entity_poly.pdbx_seq_one_letter_code
_entity_poly.pdbx_strand_id
1 'polypeptide(L)'
;MEEKREMERKTVVTDGQDLAEKAEELKAAGVTDVTVAVNTFNFTRYKESNGGKELQPVIDGINKAVGQKLNIRLNVGIEEGFNDDEVLDFLQLTFQHKYDIVFMPTISYSFLKSKMPALRKIEGDFGEVEMYKYPGAVGRIGFLKN
;
A
#
# COMPACT_ATOMS: atom_id res chain seq x y z
N MET A 1 17.27 -19.51 -24.32
CA MET A 1 15.92 -18.90 -24.30
C MET A 1 15.34 -19.18 -22.94
N GLU A 2 15.39 -18.23 -22.01
CA GLU A 2 14.71 -18.39 -20.72
C GLU A 2 13.23 -18.06 -20.94
N GLU A 3 12.39 -19.09 -20.86
CA GLU A 3 10.95 -18.91 -20.70
C GLU A 3 10.72 -18.07 -19.44
N LYS A 4 10.29 -16.81 -19.63
CA LYS A 4 9.67 -16.03 -18.56
C LYS A 4 8.38 -16.75 -18.18
N ARG A 5 8.46 -17.68 -17.22
CA ARG A 5 7.27 -18.17 -16.52
C ARG A 5 6.62 -16.98 -15.85
N GLU A 6 5.41 -16.64 -16.26
CA GLU A 6 4.52 -15.81 -15.44
C GLU A 6 4.35 -16.54 -14.10
N MET A 7 5.06 -16.08 -13.06
CA MET A 7 4.79 -16.55 -11.72
C MET A 7 3.41 -16.01 -11.33
N GLU A 8 2.46 -16.91 -11.12
CA GLU A 8 1.16 -16.58 -10.54
C GLU A 8 1.39 -15.81 -9.23
N ARG A 9 0.85 -14.59 -9.14
CA ARG A 9 0.97 -13.79 -7.92
C ARG A 9 0.11 -14.39 -6.83
N LYS A 10 0.74 -14.81 -5.74
CA LYS A 10 0.04 -15.26 -4.54
C LYS A 10 0.03 -14.11 -3.55
N THR A 11 -1.17 -13.55 -3.34
CA THR A 11 -1.37 -12.36 -2.51
C THR A 11 -2.04 -12.72 -1.19
N VAL A 12 -1.58 -12.12 -0.09
CA VAL A 12 -2.28 -12.14 1.20
C VAL A 12 -2.72 -10.73 1.58
N VAL A 13 -3.93 -10.62 2.13
CA VAL A 13 -4.48 -9.36 2.66
C VAL A 13 -4.51 -9.45 4.19
N THR A 14 -4.07 -8.39 4.88
CA THR A 14 -3.95 -8.36 6.34
C THR A 14 -4.14 -6.95 6.90
N ASP A 15 -4.47 -6.82 8.18
CA ASP A 15 -4.41 -5.55 8.93
C ASP A 15 -2.97 -5.21 9.41
N GLY A 16 -2.02 -6.13 9.20
CA GLY A 16 -0.60 -5.95 9.46
C GLY A 16 -0.15 -6.28 10.88
N GLN A 17 -1.07 -6.53 11.83
CA GLN A 17 -0.72 -6.65 13.26
C GLN A 17 0.19 -7.85 13.56
N ASP A 18 -0.07 -9.00 12.93
CA ASP A 18 0.77 -10.21 13.11
C ASP A 18 1.76 -10.42 11.94
N LEU A 19 1.90 -9.44 11.05
CA LEU A 19 2.63 -9.64 9.79
C LEU A 19 4.12 -9.92 10.04
N ALA A 20 4.71 -9.33 11.08
CA ALA A 20 6.12 -9.54 11.41
C ALA A 20 6.43 -11.02 11.72
N GLU A 21 5.54 -11.69 12.43
CA GLU A 21 5.67 -13.10 12.80
C GLU A 21 5.45 -14.01 11.59
N LYS A 22 4.50 -13.65 10.71
CA LYS A 22 4.07 -14.47 9.58
C LYS A 22 4.92 -14.29 8.32
N ALA A 23 5.64 -13.17 8.17
CA ALA A 23 6.28 -12.78 6.90
C ALA A 23 7.23 -13.84 6.31
N GLU A 24 8.00 -14.53 7.16
CA GLU A 24 8.93 -15.59 6.72
C GLU A 24 8.19 -16.83 6.24
N GLU A 25 7.18 -17.28 6.99
CA GLU A 25 6.33 -18.41 6.61
C GLU A 25 5.55 -18.12 5.32
N LEU A 26 5.01 -16.91 5.18
CA LEU A 26 4.32 -16.47 3.96
C LEU A 26 5.27 -16.57 2.76
N LYS A 27 6.51 -16.10 2.90
CA LYS A 27 7.51 -16.20 1.83
C LYS A 27 7.84 -17.65 1.49
N ALA A 28 8.05 -18.50 2.50
CA ALA A 28 8.31 -19.93 2.33
C ALA A 28 7.12 -20.65 1.65
N ALA A 29 5.89 -20.21 1.91
CA ALA A 29 4.66 -20.71 1.29
C ALA A 29 4.42 -20.17 -0.14
N GLY A 30 5.39 -19.45 -0.72
CA GLY A 30 5.35 -18.92 -2.08
C GLY A 30 4.50 -17.66 -2.24
N VAL A 31 4.14 -16.97 -1.15
CA VAL A 31 3.50 -15.65 -1.24
C VAL A 31 4.47 -14.67 -1.89
N THR A 32 3.96 -13.86 -2.81
CA THR A 32 4.73 -12.86 -3.57
C THR A 32 4.36 -11.44 -3.15
N ASP A 33 3.10 -11.22 -2.75
CA ASP A 33 2.54 -9.90 -2.49
C ASP A 33 1.77 -9.89 -1.17
N VAL A 34 1.91 -8.83 -0.38
CA VAL A 34 1.15 -8.57 0.84
C VAL A 34 0.44 -7.24 0.68
N THR A 35 -0.88 -7.26 0.85
CA THR A 35 -1.71 -6.06 0.94
C THR A 35 -2.04 -5.78 2.40
N VAL A 36 -1.65 -4.61 2.90
CA VAL A 36 -1.91 -4.17 4.27
C VAL A 36 -2.97 -3.08 4.24
N ALA A 37 -4.05 -3.25 5.01
CA ALA A 37 -5.02 -2.18 5.24
C ALA A 37 -4.52 -1.26 6.36
N VAL A 38 -4.14 -0.03 6.02
CA VAL A 38 -3.61 0.96 6.96
C VAL A 38 -3.99 2.37 6.49
N ASN A 39 -4.84 3.04 7.27
CA ASN A 39 -5.41 4.33 6.86
C ASN A 39 -4.57 5.53 7.31
N THR A 40 -3.69 5.35 8.30
CA THR A 40 -2.89 6.43 8.89
C THR A 40 -1.59 5.86 9.43
N PHE A 41 -0.50 6.65 9.33
CA PHE A 41 0.76 6.36 10.00
C PHE A 41 1.00 7.29 11.21
N ASN A 42 0.01 8.09 11.58
CA ASN A 42 -0.02 8.80 12.84
C ASN A 42 -0.42 7.84 13.97
N PHE A 43 0.45 7.67 14.97
CA PHE A 43 0.23 6.74 16.09
C PHE A 43 -1.06 7.02 16.87
N THR A 44 -1.38 8.29 17.12
CA THR A 44 -2.58 8.68 17.87
C THR A 44 -3.84 8.36 17.08
N ARG A 45 -3.88 8.75 15.80
CA ARG A 45 -5.03 8.48 14.92
C ARG A 45 -5.22 6.98 14.69
N TYR A 46 -4.14 6.24 14.48
CA TYR A 46 -4.22 4.78 14.32
C TYR A 46 -4.85 4.14 15.56
N LYS A 47 -4.38 4.52 16.75
CA LYS A 47 -4.91 4.00 18.01
C LYS A 47 -6.39 4.32 18.18
N GLU A 48 -6.80 5.52 17.79
CA GLU A 48 -8.20 5.96 17.81
C GLU A 48 -9.07 5.13 16.82
N SER A 49 -8.65 4.99 15.57
CA SER A 49 -9.43 4.31 14.52
C SER A 49 -9.40 2.79 14.59
N ASN A 50 -8.40 2.18 15.24
CA ASN A 50 -8.17 0.73 15.25
C ASN A 50 -8.45 0.09 16.61
N GLY A 51 -9.37 0.66 17.40
CA GLY A 51 -9.86 0.07 18.65
C GLY A 51 -8.80 -0.01 19.75
N GLY A 52 -7.90 0.98 19.82
CA GLY A 52 -6.86 1.04 20.83
C GLY A 52 -5.59 0.23 20.52
N LYS A 53 -5.53 -0.43 19.36
CA LYS A 53 -4.33 -1.14 18.89
C LYS A 53 -3.18 -0.18 18.61
N GLU A 54 -1.95 -0.66 18.78
CA GLU A 54 -0.75 0.12 18.48
C GLU A 54 -0.37 -0.01 17.00
N LEU A 55 0.23 1.06 16.44
CA LEU A 55 0.68 1.12 15.05
C LEU A 55 2.03 0.41 14.84
N GLN A 56 2.88 0.36 15.87
CA GLN A 56 4.25 -0.18 15.75
C GLN A 56 4.30 -1.62 15.18
N PRO A 57 3.43 -2.57 15.60
CA PRO A 57 3.42 -3.91 15.02
C PRO A 57 3.17 -3.93 13.49
N VAL A 58 2.34 -3.02 12.98
CA VAL A 58 2.08 -2.89 11.53
C VAL A 58 3.33 -2.42 10.80
N ILE A 59 4.02 -1.41 11.34
CA ILE A 59 5.27 -0.87 10.77
C ILE A 59 6.34 -1.97 10.75
N ASP A 60 6.51 -2.68 11.86
CA ASP A 60 7.47 -3.78 11.97
C ASP A 60 7.13 -4.92 11.00
N GLY A 61 5.84 -5.23 10.85
CA GLY A 61 5.34 -6.19 9.89
C GLY A 61 5.65 -5.83 8.44
N ILE A 62 5.38 -4.58 8.04
CA ILE A 62 5.72 -4.08 6.70
C ILE A 62 7.24 -4.17 6.48
N ASN A 63 8.05 -3.71 7.43
CA ASN A 63 9.52 -3.75 7.33
C ASN A 63 10.06 -5.19 7.20
N LYS A 64 9.54 -6.12 8.00
CA LYS A 64 9.92 -7.54 7.92
C LYS A 64 9.52 -8.15 6.59
N ALA A 65 8.31 -7.88 6.10
CA ALA A 65 7.84 -8.36 4.79
C ALA A 65 8.70 -7.83 3.64
N VAL A 66 9.11 -6.55 3.69
CA VAL A 66 10.10 -5.97 2.75
C VAL A 66 11.43 -6.72 2.84
N GLY A 67 11.93 -7.01 4.05
CA GLY A 67 13.14 -7.80 4.26
C GLY A 67 13.08 -9.20 3.65
N GLN A 68 11.89 -9.82 3.63
CA GLN A 68 11.62 -11.10 2.97
C GLN A 68 11.41 -10.99 1.44
N LYS A 69 11.58 -9.80 0.87
CA LYS A 69 11.36 -9.52 -0.56
C LYS A 69 9.94 -9.85 -0.99
N LEU A 70 8.96 -9.55 -0.14
CA LEU A 70 7.54 -9.51 -0.51
C LEU A 70 7.22 -8.13 -1.08
N ASN A 71 6.41 -8.09 -2.13
CA ASN A 71 5.88 -6.83 -2.64
C ASN A 71 4.83 -6.30 -1.66
N ILE A 72 4.88 -4.99 -1.37
CA ILE A 72 3.95 -4.37 -0.44
C ILE A 72 2.95 -3.51 -1.20
N ARG A 73 1.67 -3.75 -0.92
CA ARG A 73 0.57 -2.86 -1.24
C ARG A 73 -0.03 -2.33 0.05
N LEU A 74 -0.25 -1.02 0.14
CA LEU A 74 -1.01 -0.41 1.22
C LEU A 74 -2.36 0.03 0.66
N ASN A 75 -3.45 -0.47 1.25
CA ASN A 75 -4.79 0.02 0.97
C ASN A 75 -5.12 1.09 2.02
N VAL A 76 -5.44 2.30 1.54
CA VAL A 76 -5.58 3.49 2.37
C VAL A 76 -6.97 4.10 2.16
N GLY A 77 -7.80 4.09 3.20
CA GLY A 77 -9.01 4.91 3.28
C GLY A 77 -8.69 6.30 3.81
N ILE A 78 -9.22 7.33 3.15
CA ILE A 78 -9.10 8.73 3.56
C ILE A 78 -10.46 9.28 3.98
N GLU A 79 -10.48 9.97 5.11
CA GLU A 79 -11.62 10.66 5.72
C GLU A 79 -11.26 12.13 5.96
N GLU A 80 -12.10 13.03 5.44
CA GLU A 80 -11.92 14.48 5.53
C GLU A 80 -12.01 14.95 6.99
N GLY A 81 -11.00 15.71 7.44
CA GLY A 81 -10.90 16.20 8.82
C GLY A 81 -10.28 15.20 9.79
N PHE A 82 -9.96 13.97 9.34
CA PHE A 82 -9.30 12.97 10.16
C PHE A 82 -7.87 12.68 9.69
N ASN A 83 -7.69 12.16 8.47
CA ASN A 83 -6.38 11.75 7.93
C ASN A 83 -6.13 12.26 6.49
N ASP A 84 -6.91 13.23 6.01
CA ASP A 84 -6.76 13.80 4.67
C ASP A 84 -5.51 14.66 4.50
N ASP A 85 -4.91 15.11 5.60
CA ASP A 85 -3.59 15.73 5.64
C ASP A 85 -2.45 14.74 5.34
N GLU A 86 -2.64 13.43 5.59
CA GLU A 86 -1.63 12.39 5.35
C GLU A 86 -1.57 11.91 3.88
N VAL A 87 -2.45 12.39 2.98
CA VAL A 87 -2.47 11.98 1.56
C VAL A 87 -1.10 12.13 0.90
N LEU A 88 -0.39 13.23 1.18
CA LEU A 88 0.94 13.47 0.64
C LEU A 88 2.03 12.68 1.36
N ASP A 89 1.83 12.31 2.63
CA ASP A 89 2.76 11.45 3.37
C ASP A 89 2.77 10.03 2.78
N PHE A 90 1.60 9.50 2.42
CA PHE A 90 1.51 8.24 1.68
C PHE A 90 2.17 8.32 0.30
N LEU A 91 2.02 9.44 -0.41
CA LEU A 91 2.78 9.66 -1.65
C LEU A 91 4.29 9.68 -1.38
N GLN A 92 4.75 10.33 -0.31
CA GLN A 92 6.16 10.45 0.05
C GLN A 92 6.82 9.07 0.26
N LEU A 93 6.09 8.09 0.82
CA LEU A 93 6.58 6.71 0.96
C LEU A 93 6.98 6.08 -0.39
N THR A 94 6.30 6.44 -1.48
CA THR A 94 6.61 5.90 -2.81
C THR A 94 7.95 6.37 -3.37
N PHE A 95 8.54 7.45 -2.84
CA PHE A 95 9.88 7.88 -3.23
C PHE A 95 10.98 7.04 -2.59
N GLN A 96 10.70 6.51 -1.40
CA GLN A 96 11.68 5.76 -0.62
C GLN A 96 11.52 4.25 -0.80
N HIS A 97 10.30 3.80 -1.09
CA HIS A 97 9.95 2.38 -1.15
C HIS A 97 9.17 2.03 -2.41
N LYS A 98 9.39 0.81 -2.92
CA LYS A 98 8.66 0.24 -4.06
C LYS A 98 7.25 -0.24 -3.65
N TYR A 99 6.53 0.59 -2.92
CA TYR A 99 5.17 0.31 -2.47
C TYR A 99 4.16 0.66 -3.54
N ASP A 100 3.10 -0.13 -3.60
CA ASP A 100 1.86 0.25 -4.25
C ASP A 100 0.92 0.84 -3.19
N ILE A 101 0.66 2.15 -3.24
CA ILE A 101 -0.34 2.78 -2.37
C ILE A 101 -1.64 2.87 -3.14
N VAL A 102 -2.68 2.15 -2.71
CA VAL A 102 -3.99 2.17 -3.36
C VAL A 102 -4.98 2.89 -2.45
N PHE A 103 -5.48 4.03 -2.93
CA PHE A 103 -6.51 4.78 -2.21
C PHE A 103 -7.87 4.11 -2.43
N MET A 104 -8.55 3.78 -1.32
CA MET A 104 -9.91 3.24 -1.33
C MET A 104 -10.92 4.34 -1.67
N PRO A 105 -12.10 4.01 -2.23
CA PRO A 105 -13.09 5.00 -2.69
C PRO A 105 -13.91 5.60 -1.54
N THR A 106 -13.24 6.08 -0.50
CA THR A 106 -13.86 6.71 0.68
C THR A 106 -14.09 8.21 0.49
N ILE A 107 -13.32 8.83 -0.41
CA ILE A 107 -13.48 10.22 -0.86
C ILE A 107 -13.28 10.30 -2.38
N SER A 108 -13.64 11.43 -2.98
CA SER A 108 -13.46 11.66 -4.40
C SER A 108 -12.01 11.44 -4.88
N TYR A 109 -11.84 10.52 -5.83
CA TYR A 109 -10.56 10.34 -6.51
C TYR A 109 -10.10 11.58 -7.29
N SER A 110 -11.02 12.43 -7.77
CA SER A 110 -10.62 13.69 -8.40
C SER A 110 -9.99 14.64 -7.38
N PHE A 111 -10.50 14.67 -6.16
CA PHE A 111 -9.92 15.44 -5.06
C PHE A 111 -8.52 14.91 -4.70
N LEU A 112 -8.37 13.60 -4.49
CA LEU A 112 -7.06 13.01 -4.19
C LEU A 112 -6.04 13.26 -5.31
N LYS A 113 -6.43 13.08 -6.57
CA LYS A 113 -5.57 13.37 -7.74
C LYS A 113 -5.21 14.86 -7.82
N SER A 114 -6.09 15.78 -7.41
CA SER A 114 -5.79 17.23 -7.41
C SER A 114 -4.65 17.61 -6.45
N LYS A 115 -4.46 16.85 -5.36
CA LYS A 115 -3.33 17.00 -4.43
C LYS A 115 -2.00 16.54 -5.05
N MET A 116 -2.05 15.71 -6.09
CA MET A 116 -0.89 15.08 -6.73
C MET A 116 -0.88 15.38 -8.24
N PRO A 117 -0.75 16.65 -8.66
CA PRO A 117 -1.00 17.08 -10.04
C PRO A 117 -0.04 16.50 -11.08
N ALA A 118 1.11 15.94 -10.66
CA ALA A 118 2.09 15.34 -11.55
C ALA A 118 1.90 13.82 -11.76
N LEU A 119 0.85 13.20 -11.20
CA LEU A 119 0.57 11.78 -11.42
C LEU A 119 0.36 11.49 -12.91
N ARG A 120 1.02 10.43 -13.39
CA ARG A 120 0.88 9.93 -14.76
C ARG A 120 0.38 8.51 -14.71
N LYS A 121 -0.71 8.22 -15.44
CA LYS A 121 -1.24 6.87 -15.57
C LYS A 121 -0.18 5.95 -16.19
N ILE A 122 -0.08 4.73 -15.70
CA ILE A 122 0.79 3.68 -16.23
C ILE A 122 -0.09 2.66 -16.94
N GLU A 123 0.27 2.33 -18.18
CA GLU A 123 -0.38 1.26 -18.93
C GLU A 123 0.00 -0.13 -18.37
N GLY A 124 -0.97 -1.03 -18.30
CA GLY A 124 -0.78 -2.40 -17.84
C GLY A 124 -2.04 -3.01 -17.24
N ASP A 125 -2.03 -4.32 -17.08
CA ASP A 125 -3.08 -5.03 -16.35
C ASP A 125 -2.75 -5.06 -14.84
N PHE A 126 -3.58 -4.38 -14.07
CA PHE A 126 -3.51 -4.33 -12.61
C PHE A 126 -4.86 -4.75 -11.99
N GLY A 127 -5.65 -5.55 -12.70
CA GLY A 127 -7.00 -5.95 -12.29
C GLY A 127 -7.92 -4.73 -12.18
N GLU A 128 -8.63 -4.62 -11.06
CA GLU A 128 -9.59 -3.54 -10.78
C GLU A 128 -8.94 -2.22 -10.33
N VAL A 129 -7.63 -2.06 -10.50
CA VAL A 129 -6.90 -0.85 -10.07
C VAL A 129 -6.31 -0.14 -11.28
N GLU A 130 -6.52 1.16 -11.40
CA GLU A 130 -5.72 2.02 -12.25
C GLU A 130 -4.46 2.46 -11.50
N MET A 131 -3.28 2.19 -12.09
CA MET A 131 -2.00 2.57 -11.48
C MET A 131 -1.40 3.81 -12.13
N TYR A 132 -0.76 4.62 -11.30
CA TYR A 132 -0.14 5.89 -11.62
C TYR A 132 1.27 5.95 -11.03
N LYS A 133 2.13 6.74 -11.66
CA LYS A 133 3.47 7.04 -11.16
C LYS A 133 3.63 8.53 -10.97
N TYR A 134 4.22 8.92 -9.84
CA TYR A 134 4.68 10.27 -9.62
C TYR A 134 6.14 10.40 -10.10
N PRO A 135 6.54 11.48 -10.79
CA PRO A 135 7.92 11.67 -11.22
C PRO A 135 8.93 11.56 -10.07
N GLY A 136 9.94 10.70 -10.23
CA GLY A 136 10.95 10.44 -9.19
C GLY A 136 10.57 9.37 -8.16
N ALA A 137 9.29 8.98 -8.07
CA ALA A 137 8.90 7.88 -7.19
C ALA A 137 9.41 6.52 -7.71
N VAL A 138 9.80 5.63 -6.80
CA VAL A 138 10.14 4.24 -7.12
C VAL A 138 8.92 3.31 -7.00
N GLY A 139 7.98 3.65 -6.11
CA GLY A 139 6.67 3.04 -5.97
C GLY A 139 5.61 3.63 -6.91
N ARG A 140 4.34 3.34 -6.61
CA ARG A 140 3.19 3.71 -7.44
C ARG A 140 1.99 4.08 -6.58
N ILE A 141 1.08 4.86 -7.16
CA ILE A 141 -0.23 5.21 -6.58
C ILE A 141 -1.33 4.52 -7.40
N GLY A 142 -2.33 3.97 -6.75
CA GLY A 142 -3.45 3.28 -7.37
C GLY A 142 -4.80 3.84 -6.92
N PHE A 143 -5.78 3.72 -7.81
CA PHE A 143 -7.19 4.05 -7.57
C PHE A 143 -8.03 2.91 -8.15
N LEU A 144 -9.13 2.52 -7.50
CA LEU A 144 -10.01 1.49 -8.07
C LEU A 144 -10.65 1.99 -9.38
N LYS A 145 -10.90 1.08 -10.31
CA LYS A 145 -11.71 1.35 -11.50
C LYS A 145 -13.15 1.60 -11.05
N ASN A 146 -13.81 2.54 -11.70
CA ASN A 146 -15.25 2.76 -11.56
C ASN A 146 -16.03 1.72 -12.37
#